data_AF-A0A2C9CPE9-F1
#
_entry.id   AF-A0A2C9CPE9-F1
#
_cell.length_a   1.000
_cell.length_b   1.000
_cell.length_c   1.000
_cell.angle_alpha   90.00
_cell.angle_beta   90.00
_cell.angle_gamma   90.00
#
_symmetry.space_group_name_H-M   'P 1'
#
loop_
_entity.id
_entity.type
_entity.pdbx_description
1 polymer ?
#
loop_
_entity_poly.entity_id
_entity_poly.type
_entity_poly.pdbx_seq_one_letter_code
_entity_poly.pdbx_strand_id
1 'polypeptide(L)'
;MDIIAVFLAAATTWGIGAFWYGVISGPWLAVSNMTAEQAADTPKSVYLLSYLCFVVMMGFAQYVYVLADVRGAGEGMLLGAGFGAFIALPWMAVNNMYQHRPVLLTVIDGAYAVAGMAAGGAVLGLF
;
A
#
# COMPACT_ATOMS: atom_id res chain seq x y z
N MET A 1 -15.87 9.37 -11.07
CA MET A 1 -15.20 8.81 -9.89
C MET A 1 -15.46 9.69 -8.66
N ASP A 2 -16.17 9.10 -7.72
CA ASP A 2 -16.76 9.71 -6.51
C ASP A 2 -15.73 9.83 -5.37
N ILE A 3 -15.79 10.87 -4.55
CA ILE A 3 -14.94 11.01 -3.36
C ILE A 3 -15.10 9.81 -2.40
N ILE A 4 -16.26 9.16 -2.38
CA ILE A 4 -16.50 7.93 -1.61
C ILE A 4 -15.58 6.80 -2.10
N ALA A 5 -15.34 6.69 -3.41
CA ALA A 5 -14.47 5.67 -3.99
C ALA A 5 -13.03 5.80 -3.48
N VAL A 6 -12.53 7.03 -3.31
CA VAL A 6 -11.20 7.30 -2.74
C VAL A 6 -11.07 6.73 -1.34
N PHE A 7 -12.04 7.01 -0.47
CA PHE A 7 -12.00 6.54 0.92
C PHE A 7 -12.11 5.01 1.00
N LEU A 8 -12.96 4.40 0.17
CA LEU A 8 -13.08 2.94 0.10
C LEU A 8 -11.80 2.27 -0.41
N ALA A 9 -11.17 2.83 -1.45
CA ALA A 9 -9.92 2.34 -1.99
C ALA A 9 -8.77 2.47 -0.97
N ALA A 10 -8.71 3.61 -0.26
CA ALA A 10 -7.75 3.83 0.82
C ALA A 10 -7.94 2.83 1.96
N ALA A 11 -9.19 2.61 2.40
CA ALA A 11 -9.52 1.64 3.45
C ALA A 11 -9.16 0.21 3.05
N THR A 12 -9.38 -0.14 1.78
CA THR A 12 -9.02 -1.46 1.23
C THR A 12 -7.51 -1.66 1.24
N THR A 13 -6.75 -0.67 0.76
CA THR A 13 -5.28 -0.72 0.71
C THR A 13 -4.66 -0.79 2.10
N TRP A 14 -5.18 0.02 3.03
CA TRP A 14 -4.75 0.05 4.42
C TRP A 14 -5.11 -1.26 5.16
N GLY A 15 -6.32 -1.77 4.95
CA GLY A 15 -6.79 -3.03 5.55
C GLY A 15 -6.00 -4.25 5.07
N ILE A 16 -5.59 -4.28 3.81
CA ILE A 16 -4.65 -5.30 3.29
C ILE A 16 -3.32 -5.24 4.03
N GLY A 17 -2.83 -4.06 4.37
CA GLY A 17 -1.61 -3.91 5.17
C GLY A 17 -1.76 -4.57 6.53
N ALA A 18 -2.85 -4.29 7.24
CA ALA A 18 -3.14 -4.91 8.53
C ALA A 18 -3.19 -6.45 8.44
N PHE A 19 -3.83 -6.99 7.40
CA PHE A 19 -3.87 -8.43 7.16
C PHE A 19 -2.47 -8.99 6.82
N TRP A 20 -1.77 -8.37 5.88
CA TRP A 20 -0.45 -8.78 5.39
C TRP A 20 0.55 -8.87 6.54
N TYR A 21 0.75 -7.77 7.27
CA TYR A 21 1.70 -7.72 8.38
C TYR A 21 1.25 -8.54 9.59
N GLY A 22 -0.05 -8.81 9.75
CA GLY A 22 -0.54 -9.77 10.73
C GLY A 22 -0.08 -11.20 10.42
N VAL A 23 -0.26 -11.64 9.17
CA VAL A 23 0.07 -13.02 8.73
C VAL A 23 1.58 -13.28 8.69
N ILE A 24 2.37 -12.32 8.19
CA ILE A 24 3.83 -12.48 8.04
C ILE A 24 4.64 -11.68 9.09
N SER A 25 4.03 -11.44 10.26
CA SER A 25 4.64 -10.67 11.35
C SER A 25 6.02 -11.17 11.76
N GLY A 26 6.24 -12.50 11.84
CA GLY A 26 7.52 -13.09 12.21
C GLY A 26 8.67 -12.72 11.25
N PRO A 27 8.59 -13.07 9.96
CA PRO A 27 9.59 -12.68 8.96
C PRO A 27 9.80 -11.18 8.88
N TRP A 28 8.74 -10.37 9.02
CA TRP A 28 8.84 -8.91 9.00
C TRP A 28 9.61 -8.38 10.21
N LEU A 29 9.27 -8.81 11.44
CA LEU A 29 9.97 -8.42 12.68
C LEU A 29 11.46 -8.78 12.64
N ALA A 30 11.81 -9.91 12.01
CA ALA A 30 13.21 -10.34 11.88
C ALA A 30 14.08 -9.39 11.05
N VAL A 31 13.49 -8.54 10.20
CA VAL A 31 14.22 -7.64 9.29
C VAL A 31 13.82 -6.17 9.39
N SER A 32 12.78 -5.82 10.16
CA SER A 32 12.27 -4.46 10.31
C SER A 32 13.05 -3.61 11.32
N ASN A 33 13.89 -4.23 12.15
CA ASN A 33 14.52 -3.65 13.34
C ASN A 33 13.52 -3.22 14.43
N MET A 34 12.31 -3.79 14.44
CA MET A 34 11.31 -3.57 15.50
C MET A 34 11.18 -4.81 16.38
N THR A 35 11.00 -4.59 17.69
CA THR A 35 10.57 -5.66 18.59
C THR A 35 9.05 -5.87 18.50
N ALA A 36 8.57 -7.05 18.89
CA ALA A 36 7.13 -7.32 18.96
C ALA A 36 6.40 -6.34 19.91
N GLU A 37 7.05 -5.93 20.99
CA GLU A 37 6.53 -4.95 21.95
C GLU A 37 6.42 -3.56 21.31
N GLN A 38 7.44 -3.10 20.59
CA GLN A 38 7.40 -1.83 19.85
C GLN A 38 6.31 -1.83 18.77
N ALA A 39 6.12 -2.95 18.07
CA ALA A 39 5.06 -3.07 17.08
C ALA A 39 3.67 -3.02 17.73
N ALA A 40 3.49 -3.70 18.87
CA ALA A 40 2.24 -3.71 19.62
C ALA A 40 1.90 -2.35 20.25
N ASP A 41 2.91 -1.59 20.68
CA ASP A 41 2.75 -0.26 21.29
C ASP A 41 2.72 0.88 20.26
N THR A 42 2.47 0.57 18.98
CA THR A 42 2.35 1.60 17.94
C THR A 42 1.21 2.58 18.28
N PRO A 43 1.48 3.90 18.36
CA PRO A 43 0.45 4.88 18.71
C PRO A 43 -0.72 4.89 17.73
N LYS A 44 -1.94 5.07 18.24
CA LYS A 44 -3.17 5.17 17.42
C LYS A 44 -3.11 6.26 16.33
N SER A 45 -2.35 7.32 16.58
CA SER A 45 -2.11 8.39 15.61
C SER A 45 -1.37 7.90 14.35
N VAL A 46 -0.48 6.90 14.45
CA VAL A 46 0.24 6.34 13.29
C VAL A 46 -0.72 5.59 12.38
N TYR A 47 -1.67 4.83 12.94
CA TYR A 47 -2.71 4.16 12.17
C TYR A 47 -3.63 5.15 11.44
N LEU A 48 -4.05 6.22 12.12
CA LEU A 48 -4.87 7.27 11.49
C LEU A 48 -4.08 8.00 10.39
N LEU A 49 -2.84 8.40 10.68
CA LEU A 49 -2.03 9.16 9.73
C LEU A 49 -1.66 8.32 8.50
N SER A 50 -1.34 7.04 8.68
CA SER A 50 -1.08 6.12 7.55
C SER A 50 -2.32 5.93 6.68
N TYR A 51 -3.52 5.81 7.27
CA TYR A 51 -4.77 5.81 6.50
C TYR A 51 -4.95 7.10 5.70
N LEU A 52 -4.71 8.26 6.30
CA LEU A 52 -4.79 9.55 5.59
C LEU A 52 -3.76 9.64 4.46
N CYS A 53 -2.56 9.08 4.61
CA CYS A 53 -1.61 8.95 3.51
C CYS A 53 -2.19 8.13 2.35
N PHE A 54 -2.88 7.01 2.63
CA PHE A 54 -3.55 6.24 1.58
C PHE A 54 -4.71 7.00 0.93
N VAL A 55 -5.46 7.82 1.67
CA VAL A 55 -6.49 8.70 1.08
C VAL A 55 -5.86 9.66 0.08
N VAL A 56 -4.72 10.29 0.41
CA VAL A 56 -4.01 11.17 -0.52
C VAL A 56 -3.52 10.40 -1.74
N MET A 57 -2.90 9.23 -1.54
CA MET A 57 -2.42 8.38 -2.63
C MET A 57 -3.55 7.95 -3.56
N MET A 58 -4.67 7.47 -3.02
CA MET A 58 -5.82 7.03 -3.79
C MET A 58 -6.58 8.20 -4.43
N GLY A 59 -6.56 9.38 -3.83
CA GLY A 59 -7.10 10.60 -4.43
C GLY A 59 -6.35 10.98 -5.70
N PHE A 60 -5.02 10.90 -5.68
CA PHE A 60 -4.23 11.12 -6.89
C PHE A 60 -4.36 9.95 -7.88
N ALA A 61 -4.40 8.71 -7.41
CA ALA A 61 -4.62 7.55 -8.27
C ALA A 61 -5.95 7.67 -9.02
N GLN A 62 -7.02 8.11 -8.36
CA GLN A 62 -8.31 8.38 -9.00
C GLN A 62 -8.17 9.36 -10.17
N TYR A 63 -7.44 10.47 -9.99
CA TYR A 63 -7.19 11.42 -11.07
C TYR A 63 -6.51 10.74 -12.28
N VAL A 64 -5.51 9.89 -12.04
CA VAL A 64 -4.85 9.15 -13.12
C VAL A 64 -5.79 8.13 -13.77
N TYR A 65 -6.66 7.47 -13.02
CA TYR A 65 -7.62 6.49 -13.54
C TYR A 65 -8.64 7.15 -14.48
N VAL A 66 -9.13 8.35 -14.11
CA VAL A 66 -9.98 9.17 -14.99
C VAL A 66 -9.26 9.54 -16.27
N LEU A 67 -8.01 10.00 -16.18
CA LEU A 67 -7.22 10.40 -17.36
C LEU A 67 -6.95 9.22 -18.30
N ALA A 68 -6.74 8.04 -17.74
CA ALA A 68 -6.47 6.82 -18.50
C ALA A 68 -7.74 6.09 -18.97
N ASP A 69 -8.94 6.63 -18.71
CA ASP A 69 -10.26 6.02 -19.00
C ASP A 69 -10.37 4.57 -18.50
N VAL A 70 -9.83 4.30 -17.30
CA VAL A 70 -9.84 2.98 -16.68
C VAL A 70 -11.25 2.58 -16.28
N ARG A 71 -11.70 1.39 -16.69
CA ARG A 71 -13.06 0.91 -16.40
C ARG A 71 -13.07 -0.51 -15.87
N GLY A 72 -13.79 -0.69 -14.77
CA GLY A 72 -13.99 -1.98 -14.13
C GLY A 72 -12.83 -2.38 -13.21
N ALA A 73 -13.11 -3.35 -12.33
CA ALA A 73 -12.16 -3.82 -11.34
C ALA A 73 -10.88 -4.42 -11.95
N GLY A 74 -10.96 -5.06 -13.13
CA GLY A 74 -9.81 -5.72 -13.76
C GLY A 74 -8.73 -4.72 -14.21
N GLU A 75 -9.13 -3.70 -14.97
CA GLU A 75 -8.21 -2.65 -15.42
C GLU A 75 -7.70 -1.82 -14.23
N GLY A 76 -8.58 -1.52 -13.27
CA GLY A 76 -8.19 -0.83 -12.04
C GLY A 76 -7.18 -1.63 -11.23
N MET A 77 -7.39 -2.94 -11.08
CA MET A 77 -6.43 -3.81 -10.40
C MET A 77 -5.06 -3.83 -11.09
N LEU A 78 -5.05 -3.91 -12.43
CA LEU A 78 -3.83 -3.94 -13.21
C LEU A 78 -3.04 -2.63 -13.10
N LEU A 79 -3.71 -1.49 -13.24
CA LEU A 79 -3.05 -0.18 -13.11
C LEU A 79 -2.57 0.06 -11.67
N GLY A 80 -3.36 -0.35 -10.67
CA GLY A 80 -2.99 -0.30 -9.26
C GLY A 80 -1.76 -1.15 -8.95
N ALA A 81 -1.74 -2.39 -9.44
CA ALA A 81 -0.56 -3.26 -9.35
C ALA A 81 0.66 -2.62 -10.02
N GLY A 82 0.46 -1.95 -11.16
CA GLY A 82 1.50 -1.19 -11.85
C GLY A 82 2.10 -0.07 -11.00
N PHE A 83 1.26 0.72 -10.31
CA PHE A 83 1.74 1.73 -9.36
C PHE A 83 2.56 1.13 -8.22
N GLY A 84 2.10 0.02 -7.65
CA GLY A 84 2.85 -0.68 -6.62
C GLY A 84 4.19 -1.23 -7.13
N ALA A 85 4.19 -1.88 -8.29
CA ALA A 85 5.34 -2.62 -8.81
C ALA A 85 6.41 -1.74 -9.45
N PHE A 86 5.98 -0.68 -10.16
CA PHE A 86 6.88 0.15 -10.96
C PHE A 86 7.14 1.54 -10.37
N ILE A 87 6.42 1.95 -9.31
CA ILE A 87 6.67 3.22 -8.61
C ILE A 87 7.02 2.96 -7.14
N ALA A 88 6.10 2.38 -6.36
CA ALA A 88 6.28 2.26 -4.91
C ALA A 88 7.45 1.33 -4.55
N LEU A 89 7.47 0.12 -5.12
CA LEU A 89 8.51 -0.88 -4.84
C LEU A 89 9.92 -0.40 -5.21
N PRO A 90 10.17 0.15 -6.43
CA PRO A 90 11.51 0.64 -6.78
C PRO A 90 11.96 1.82 -5.91
N TRP A 91 11.05 2.76 -5.62
CA TRP A 91 11.37 3.91 -4.76
C TRP A 91 11.77 3.47 -3.35
N MET A 92 11.00 2.55 -2.77
CA MET A 92 11.32 1.96 -1.47
C MET A 92 12.60 1.13 -1.50
N ALA A 93 12.84 0.35 -2.57
CA ALA A 93 14.06 -0.42 -2.72
C ALA A 93 15.30 0.47 -2.64
N VAL A 94 15.29 1.62 -3.33
CA VAL A 94 16.39 2.59 -3.30
C VAL A 94 16.61 3.13 -1.88
N ASN A 95 15.55 3.55 -1.19
CA ASN A 95 15.65 4.05 0.18
C ASN A 95 16.20 3.00 1.15
N ASN A 96 15.69 1.77 1.05
CA ASN A 96 16.14 0.65 1.90
C ASN A 96 17.61 0.29 1.62
N MET A 97 18.05 0.29 0.37
CA MET A 97 19.46 0.04 0.01
C MET A 97 20.40 1.09 0.60
N TYR A 98 20.07 2.38 0.50
CA TYR A 98 20.88 3.45 1.09
C TYR A 98 20.91 3.41 2.62
N GLN A 99 19.86 2.88 3.25
CA GLN A 99 19.80 2.66 4.70
C GLN A 99 20.41 1.31 5.13
N HIS A 100 21.02 0.56 4.20
CA HIS A 100 21.57 -0.78 4.46
C HIS A 100 20.55 -1.74 5.10
N ARG A 101 19.26 -1.59 4.75
CA ARG A 101 18.20 -2.49 5.19
C ARG A 101 18.31 -3.85 4.47
N PRO A 102 17.94 -4.96 5.12
CA PRO A 102 17.91 -6.25 4.47
C PRO A 102 17.01 -6.24 3.22
N VAL A 103 17.46 -6.85 2.12
CA VAL A 103 16.68 -6.94 0.86
C VAL A 103 15.31 -7.57 1.09
N LEU A 104 15.22 -8.51 2.05
CA LEU A 104 13.97 -9.16 2.42
C LEU A 104 12.92 -8.15 2.92
N LEU A 105 13.31 -7.06 3.58
CA LEU A 105 12.37 -6.01 4.01
C LEU A 105 11.71 -5.35 2.79
N THR A 106 12.49 -5.02 1.75
CA THR A 106 11.96 -4.49 0.48
C THR A 106 11.04 -5.48 -0.21
N VAL A 107 11.34 -6.78 -0.17
CA VAL A 107 10.47 -7.81 -0.76
C VAL A 107 9.14 -7.87 -0.03
N ILE A 108 9.18 -7.90 1.31
CA ILE A 108 7.98 -7.96 2.16
C ILE A 108 7.10 -6.72 1.96
N ASP A 109 7.67 -5.54 2.12
CA ASP A 109 6.94 -4.27 2.04
C ASP A 109 6.55 -3.94 0.59
N GLY A 110 7.34 -4.39 -0.39
CA GLY A 110 7.11 -4.18 -1.81
C GLY A 110 5.99 -5.06 -2.32
N ALA A 111 5.96 -6.33 -1.92
CA ALA A 111 4.84 -7.22 -2.24
C ALA A 111 3.53 -6.70 -1.63
N TYR A 112 3.57 -6.16 -0.40
CA TYR A 112 2.44 -5.43 0.16
C TYR A 112 2.03 -4.24 -0.71
N ALA A 113 2.98 -3.37 -1.09
CA ALA A 113 2.68 -2.20 -1.92
C ALA A 113 2.00 -2.59 -3.24
N VAL A 114 2.45 -3.66 -3.89
CA VAL A 114 1.81 -4.20 -5.10
C VAL A 114 0.40 -4.70 -4.81
N ALA A 115 0.22 -5.57 -3.82
CA ALA A 115 -1.07 -6.19 -3.51
C ALA A 115 -2.10 -5.17 -3.02
N GLY A 116 -1.70 -4.25 -2.13
CA GLY A 116 -2.54 -3.19 -1.60
C GLY A 116 -2.99 -2.22 -2.69
N MET A 117 -2.07 -1.73 -3.52
CA MET A 117 -2.40 -0.80 -4.60
C MET A 117 -3.25 -1.49 -5.68
N ALA A 118 -3.03 -2.78 -5.96
CA ALA A 118 -3.88 -3.56 -6.86
C ALA A 118 -5.32 -3.63 -6.35
N ALA A 119 -5.53 -3.94 -5.07
CA ALA A 119 -6.88 -4.03 -4.52
C ALA A 119 -7.57 -2.67 -4.40
N GLY A 120 -6.87 -1.63 -3.94
CA GLY A 120 -7.40 -0.26 -3.93
C GLY A 120 -7.72 0.24 -5.34
N GLY A 121 -6.88 -0.10 -6.31
CA GLY A 121 -7.12 0.15 -7.74
C GLY A 121 -8.36 -0.57 -8.27
N ALA A 122 -8.55 -1.84 -7.91
CA ALA A 122 -9.75 -2.59 -8.26
C ALA A 122 -11.01 -1.90 -7.72
N VAL A 123 -10.96 -1.38 -6.49
CA VAL A 123 -12.05 -0.60 -5.91
C VAL A 123 -12.29 0.68 -6.71
N LEU A 124 -11.25 1.47 -7.01
CA LEU A 124 -11.39 2.67 -7.82
C LEU A 124 -12.03 2.37 -9.18
N GLY A 125 -11.59 1.33 -9.89
CA GLY A 125 -12.12 0.95 -11.20
C GLY A 125 -13.61 0.55 -11.21
N LEU A 126 -14.23 0.31 -10.05
CA LEU A 126 -15.67 0.04 -9.94
C LEU A 126 -16.53 1.32 -9.92
N PHE A 127 -15.94 2.52 -9.85
CA PHE A 127 -16.61 3.83 -9.76
C PHE A 127 -16.17 4.81 -10.87
#